data_AF-A0AAW5EL99-F1
#
_entry.id   AF-A0AAW5EL99-F1
#
_cell.length_a   1.000
_cell.length_b   1.000
_cell.length_c   1.000
_cell.angle_alpha   90.00
_cell.angle_beta   90.00
_cell.angle_gamma   90.00
#
_symmetry.space_group_name_H-M   'P 1'
#
loop_
_entity.id
_entity.type
_entity.pdbx_description
1 polymer ?
#
loop_
_entity_poly.entity_id
_entity_poly.type
_entity_poly.pdbx_seq_one_letter_code
_entity_poly.pdbx_strand_id
1 'polypeptide(L)'
;SFTGEDIVEFQVHGGFSVSEILLEELISLGARLAEPGEFSKRACLRGKMSPLKALNIQDLILAKSANAAKIIARNMQGSLGELLDKIRTDLVKTLA
;
A
#
# COMPACT_ATOMS: atom_id res chain seq x y z
N SER A 1 6.12 -1.72 -10.88
CA SER A 1 6.53 -1.78 -9.47
C SER A 1 5.40 -1.26 -8.56
N PHE A 2 5.44 -1.58 -7.28
CA PHE A 2 4.42 -1.14 -6.30
C PHE A 2 4.35 0.39 -6.15
N THR A 3 5.51 1.06 -6.04
CA THR A 3 5.59 2.52 -5.88
C THR A 3 5.44 3.29 -7.19
N GLY A 4 5.62 2.63 -8.34
CA GLY A 4 5.73 3.28 -9.64
C GLY A 4 7.14 3.75 -10.00
N GLU A 5 8.14 3.47 -9.16
CA GLU A 5 9.56 3.75 -9.38
C GLU A 5 10.31 2.45 -9.72
N ASP A 6 11.59 2.54 -10.08
CA ASP A 6 12.41 1.33 -10.23
C ASP A 6 12.61 0.66 -8.86
N ILE A 7 12.28 -0.63 -8.80
CA ILE A 7 12.34 -1.44 -7.57
C ILE A 7 13.12 -2.72 -7.87
N VAL A 8 13.98 -3.11 -6.93
CA VAL A 8 14.59 -4.43 -6.84
C VAL A 8 14.16 -5.05 -5.52
N GLU A 9 13.77 -6.32 -5.54
CA GLU A 9 13.40 -7.10 -4.36
C GLU A 9 14.42 -8.21 -4.15
N PHE A 10 15.07 -8.22 -2.98
CA PHE A 10 16.04 -9.26 -2.61
C PHE A 10 15.34 -10.33 -1.78
N GLN A 11 15.33 -11.57 -2.28
CA GLN A 11 14.83 -12.72 -1.53
C GLN A 11 16.01 -13.49 -0.95
N VAL A 12 16.20 -13.38 0.36
CA VAL A 12 17.28 -14.06 1.10
C VAL A 12 16.74 -15.25 1.88
N HIS A 13 17.65 -16.13 2.30
CA HIS A 13 17.30 -17.22 3.21
C HIS A 13 16.76 -16.64 4.52
N GLY A 14 15.74 -17.27 5.10
CA GLY A 14 14.92 -16.74 6.20
C GLY A 14 15.62 -16.51 7.55
N GLY A 15 16.94 -16.49 7.60
CA GLY A 15 17.71 -16.09 8.78
C GLY A 15 17.76 -14.57 8.93
N PHE A 16 17.48 -14.08 10.14
CA PHE A 16 17.52 -12.65 10.49
C PHE A 16 18.88 -12.02 10.14
N SER A 17 19.98 -12.70 10.47
CA SER A 17 21.34 -12.20 10.26
C SER A 17 21.66 -11.89 8.79
N VAL A 18 21.17 -12.68 7.84
CA VAL A 18 21.43 -12.45 6.41
C VAL A 18 20.68 -11.20 5.92
N SER A 19 19.47 -10.98 6.42
CA SER A 19 18.66 -9.79 6.08
C SER A 19 19.27 -8.51 6.67
N GLU A 20 19.83 -8.59 7.87
CA GLU A 20 20.49 -7.48 8.55
C GLU A 20 21.78 -7.07 7.82
N ILE A 21 22.65 -8.04 7.49
CA ILE A 21 23.87 -7.79 6.71
C ILE A 21 23.55 -7.13 5.36
N LEU A 22 22.52 -7.64 4.66
CA LEU A 22 22.08 -7.06 3.40
C LEU A 22 21.59 -5.62 3.58
N LEU A 23 20.80 -5.34 4.62
CA LEU A 23 20.29 -4.00 4.89
C LEU A 23 21.42 -3.01 5.19
N GLU A 24 22.40 -3.41 5.99
CA GLU A 24 23.58 -2.60 6.31
C GLU A 24 24.39 -2.26 5.04
N GLU A 25 24.60 -3.25 4.16
CA GLU A 25 25.32 -3.04 2.91
C GLU A 25 24.56 -2.13 1.93
N LEU A 26 23.23 -2.25 1.86
CA LEU A 26 22.43 -1.33 1.05
C LEU A 26 22.55 0.11 1.55
N ILE A 27 22.58 0.31 2.88
CA ILE A 27 22.75 1.63 3.49
C ILE A 27 24.17 2.17 3.21
N SER A 28 25.20 1.32 3.31
CA SER A 28 26.59 1.71 3.02
C SER A 28 26.78 2.17 1.56
N LEU A 29 26.06 1.55 0.63
CA LEU A 29 26.01 1.90 -0.79
C LEU A 29 25.14 3.13 -1.11
N GLY A 30 24.56 3.78 -0.09
CA GLY A 30 23.84 5.05 -0.23
C GLY A 30 22.32 4.94 -0.18
N ALA A 31 21.75 3.76 0.09
CA ALA A 31 20.33 3.66 0.35
C ALA A 31 19.97 4.33 1.69
N ARG A 32 18.81 4.99 1.74
CA ARG A 32 18.24 5.50 3.00
C ARG A 32 17.21 4.50 3.53
N LEU A 33 17.25 4.24 4.85
CA LEU A 33 16.20 3.48 5.52
C LEU A 33 14.82 4.15 5.32
N ALA A 34 13.84 3.36 4.91
CA ALA A 34 12.49 3.85 4.64
C ALA A 34 11.76 4.23 5.94
N GLU A 35 10.93 5.28 5.86
CA GLU A 35 10.01 5.65 6.94
C GLU A 35 8.82 4.67 7.01
N PRO A 36 8.11 4.61 8.16
CA PRO A 36 6.90 3.80 8.29
C PRO A 36 5.87 4.12 7.19
N GLY A 37 5.50 3.12 6.39
CA GLY A 37 4.51 3.26 5.33
C GLY A 37 4.99 4.02 4.08
N GLU A 38 6.28 4.35 3.97
CA GLU A 38 6.80 5.21 2.90
C GLU A 38 6.56 4.64 1.50
N PHE A 39 6.69 3.32 1.31
CA PHE A 39 6.41 2.68 0.02
C PHE A 39 4.95 2.85 -0.42
N SER A 40 4.00 2.65 0.49
CA SER A 40 2.57 2.86 0.21
C SER A 40 2.25 4.33 -0.06
N LYS A 41 2.90 5.26 0.67
CA LYS A 41 2.80 6.69 0.44
C LYS A 41 3.30 7.08 -0.96
N ARG A 42 4.44 6.56 -1.40
CA ARG A 42 4.99 6.81 -2.75
C ARG A 42 4.06 6.28 -3.84
N ALA A 43 3.52 5.07 -3.67
CA ALA A 43 2.53 4.49 -4.59
C ALA A 43 1.28 5.38 -4.74
N CYS A 44 0.83 5.99 -3.63
CA CYS A 44 -0.28 6.93 -3.62
C CYS A 44 0.05 8.24 -4.36
N LEU A 45 1.20 8.85 -4.05
CA LEU A 45 1.65 10.11 -4.68
C LEU A 45 1.88 9.98 -6.19
N ARG A 46 2.26 8.79 -6.66
CA ARG A 46 2.45 8.50 -8.10
C ARG A 46 1.17 8.04 -8.80
N GLY A 47 0.03 8.04 -8.11
CA GLY A 47 -1.26 7.64 -8.68
C GLY A 47 -1.37 6.14 -9.01
N LYS A 48 -0.45 5.30 -8.53
CA LYS A 48 -0.53 3.83 -8.67
C LYS A 48 -1.54 3.21 -7.72
N MET A 49 -1.88 3.93 -6.65
CA MET A 49 -2.80 3.48 -5.61
C MET A 49 -3.65 4.66 -5.12
N SER A 50 -4.93 4.44 -4.85
CA SER A 50 -5.77 5.45 -4.20
C SER A 50 -5.46 5.52 -2.70
N PRO A 51 -5.65 6.67 -2.03
CA PRO A 51 -5.47 6.79 -0.58
C PRO A 51 -6.32 5.76 0.20
N LEU A 52 -7.55 5.52 -0.24
CA LEU A 52 -8.46 4.49 0.31
C LEU A 52 -7.85 3.09 0.24
N LYS A 53 -7.23 2.75 -0.90
CA LYS A 53 -6.57 1.46 -1.08
C LYS A 53 -5.30 1.32 -0.22
N ALA A 54 -4.57 2.42 -0.01
CA ALA A 54 -3.41 2.43 0.88
C ALA A 54 -3.80 2.15 2.34
N LEU A 55 -4.90 2.76 2.81
CA LEU A 55 -5.43 2.53 4.16
C LEU A 55 -5.89 1.08 4.34
N ASN A 56 -6.60 0.53 3.34
CA ASN A 56 -7.08 -0.85 3.39
C ASN A 56 -5.96 -1.90 3.47
N ILE A 57 -4.74 -1.61 2.98
CA ILE A 57 -3.59 -2.53 3.14
C ILE A 57 -3.25 -2.70 4.62
N GLN A 58 -3.21 -1.60 5.37
CA GLN A 58 -2.95 -1.64 6.81
C GLN A 58 -4.05 -2.40 7.53
N ASP A 59 -5.31 -2.13 7.19
CA ASP A 59 -6.46 -2.82 7.79
C ASP A 59 -6.43 -4.33 7.49
N LEU A 60 -5.98 -4.72 6.30
CA LEU A 60 -5.86 -6.13 5.92
C LEU A 60 -4.77 -6.83 6.74
N ILE A 61 -3.60 -6.20 6.93
CA ILE A 61 -2.51 -6.71 7.76
C ILE A 61 -2.95 -6.89 9.22
N LEU A 62 -3.78 -5.97 9.72
CA LEU A 62 -4.29 -5.97 11.10
C LEU A 62 -5.56 -6.81 11.30
N ALA A 63 -6.13 -7.38 10.23
CA ALA A 63 -7.40 -8.07 10.28
C ALA A 63 -7.35 -9.30 11.20
N LYS A 64 -8.16 -9.29 12.27
CA LYS A 64 -8.23 -10.38 13.27
C LYS A 64 -9.27 -11.45 12.96
N SER A 65 -10.03 -11.31 11.87
CA SER A 65 -11.03 -12.30 11.46
C SER A 65 -11.06 -12.48 9.94
N ALA A 66 -11.38 -13.69 9.50
CA ALA A 66 -11.49 -14.02 8.08
C ALA A 66 -12.59 -13.18 7.38
N ASN A 67 -13.67 -12.85 8.10
CA ASN A 67 -14.73 -12.02 7.57
C ASN A 67 -14.28 -10.57 7.38
N ALA A 68 -13.54 -10.00 8.34
CA ALA A 68 -12.95 -8.67 8.20
C ALA A 68 -11.98 -8.63 7.02
N ALA A 69 -11.08 -9.61 6.92
CA ALA A 69 -10.14 -9.71 5.80
C ALA A 69 -10.85 -9.79 4.43
N LYS A 70 -11.95 -10.55 4.33
CA LYS A 70 -12.76 -10.62 3.10
C LYS A 70 -13.40 -9.29 2.72
N ILE A 71 -13.96 -8.56 3.70
CA ILE A 71 -14.57 -7.25 3.46
C ILE A 71 -13.51 -6.25 2.99
N ILE A 72 -12.37 -6.20 3.67
CA ILE A 72 -11.26 -5.30 3.35
C ILE A 72 -10.68 -5.64 1.97
N ALA A 73 -10.53 -6.93 1.64
CA ALA A 73 -10.07 -7.36 0.32
C ALA A 73 -11.00 -6.91 -0.81
N ARG A 74 -12.33 -6.93 -0.61
CA ARG A 74 -13.29 -6.35 -1.56
C ARG A 74 -13.08 -4.84 -1.71
N ASN A 75 -12.90 -4.12 -0.60
CA ASN A 75 -12.64 -2.68 -0.63
C ASN A 75 -11.33 -2.34 -1.37
N MET A 76 -10.28 -3.16 -1.23
CA MET A 76 -9.01 -3.02 -1.98
C MET A 76 -9.16 -3.20 -3.49
N GLN A 77 -10.17 -3.94 -3.96
CA GLN A 77 -10.46 -4.10 -5.39
C GLN A 77 -11.12 -2.86 -6.00
N GLY A 78 -11.55 -1.89 -5.20
CA GLY A 78 -12.07 -0.60 -5.67
C GLY A 78 -13.58 -0.44 -5.57
N SER A 79 -14.32 -1.49 -5.17
CA SER A 79 -15.79 -1.46 -5.09
C SER A 79 -16.34 -0.33 -4.21
N LEU A 80 -15.62 0.00 -3.12
CA LEU A 80 -15.99 1.10 -2.23
C LEU A 80 -15.67 2.47 -2.85
N GLY A 81 -14.56 2.59 -3.57
CA GLY A 81 -14.19 3.82 -4.27
C GLY A 81 -15.22 4.17 -5.35
N GLU A 82 -15.63 3.18 -6.14
CA GLU A 82 -16.66 3.35 -7.17
C GLU A 82 -18.01 3.78 -6.59
N LEU A 83 -18.40 3.20 -5.44
CA LEU A 83 -19.62 3.59 -4.73
C LEU A 83 -19.56 5.04 -4.26
N LEU A 84 -18.43 5.45 -3.67
CA LEU A 84 -18.23 6.82 -3.20
C LEU A 84 -18.23 7.83 -4.36
N ASP A 85 -17.59 7.49 -5.48
CA ASP A 85 -17.58 8.33 -6.67
C ASP A 85 -18.96 8.49 -7.29
N LYS A 86 -19.77 7.41 -7.28
CA LYS A 86 -21.17 7.47 -7.71
C LYS A 86 -21.99 8.42 -6.85
N ILE A 87 -21.93 8.25 -5.53
CA ILE A 87 -22.64 9.12 -4.57
C ILE A 87 -22.19 10.58 -4.73
N ARG A 88 -20.88 10.82 -4.87
CA ARG A 88 -20.33 12.15 -5.12
C ARG A 88 -20.91 12.77 -6.40
N THR A 89 -20.97 11.99 -7.47
CA THR A 89 -21.49 12.46 -8.76
C THR A 89 -22.97 12.82 -8.68
N ASP A 90 -23.76 12.00 -7.98
CA ASP A 90 -25.20 12.24 -7.81
C ASP A 90 -25.46 13.50 -6.94
N LEU A 91 -24.67 13.71 -5.89
CA LEU A 91 -24.72 14.94 -5.07
C LEU A 91 -24.38 16.19 -5.89
N VAL A 92 -23.30 16.14 -6.68
CA VAL A 92 -22.89 17.27 -7.54
C VAL A 92 -23.96 17.61 -8.56
N LYS A 93 -24.61 16.61 -9.17
CA LYS A 93 -25.72 16.82 -10.12
C LYS A 93 -26.97 17.43 -9.50
N THR A 94 -27.19 17.21 -8.21
CA THR A 94 -28.37 17.74 -7.50
C THR A 94 -28.13 19.17 -7.00
N LEU A 95 -26.87 19.55 -6.81
CA LEU A 95 -26.45 20.89 -6.40
C LEU A 95 -26.22 21.86 -7.56
N ALA A 96 -26.02 21.34 -8.78
CA ALA A 96 -25.84 22.11 -10.03
C ALA A 96 -27.18 22.30 -10.74
#